data_AF-G1DG03-F1
#
_entry.id   AF-G1DG03-F1
#
_cell.length_a   1.000
_cell.length_b   1.000
_cell.length_c   1.000
_cell.angle_alpha   90.00
_cell.angle_beta   90.00
_cell.angle_gamma   90.00
#
_symmetry.space_group_name_H-M   'P 1'
#
loop_
_entity.id
_entity.type
_entity.pdbx_description
1 polymer ?
#
loop_
_entity_poly.entity_id
_entity_poly.type
_entity_poly.pdbx_seq_one_letter_code
_entity_poly.pdbx_strand_id
1 'polypeptide(L)'
;MGTFCTVVKFENPQELKRLCHWGLIIALGVIAICSTMAMIDSVLWYWPLHTTGGSVNFIMLINWTVMILYNYFNAMFVGPGFVPLGWKPKNSQDSVYLQYCKVCQAYKAPRSHHCRKCNRYV
;
A
#
# COMPACT_ATOMS: atom_id res chain seq x y z
N MET A 1 -16.39 -3.54 14.83
CA MET A 1 -17.31 -3.32 13.70
C MET A 1 -16.79 -2.14 12.89
N GLY A 2 -16.25 -2.39 11.70
CA GLY A 2 -15.73 -1.33 10.83
C GLY A 2 -14.65 -1.88 9.90
N THR A 3 -15.04 -2.72 8.94
CA THR A 3 -14.07 -3.32 7.99
C THR A 3 -14.61 -3.41 6.57
N PHE A 4 -15.67 -2.68 6.23
CA PHE A 4 -16.22 -2.68 4.88
C PHE A 4 -16.51 -1.25 4.44
N CYS A 5 -16.04 -0.90 3.25
CA CYS A 5 -16.14 0.40 2.56
C CYS A 5 -15.19 1.53 3.00
N THR A 6 -13.89 1.32 2.85
CA THR A 6 -13.03 2.41 2.34
C THR A 6 -13.13 2.43 0.81
N VAL A 7 -14.26 2.90 0.29
CA VAL A 7 -14.26 3.45 -1.08
C VAL A 7 -13.23 4.57 -1.03
N VAL A 8 -12.15 4.44 -1.80
CA VAL A 8 -11.08 5.45 -1.89
C VAL A 8 -11.74 6.75 -2.32
N LYS A 9 -12.02 7.62 -1.35
CA LYS A 9 -12.65 8.91 -1.59
C LYS A 9 -11.52 9.87 -1.92
N PHE A 10 -11.38 10.19 -3.20
CA PHE A 10 -10.39 11.15 -3.69
C PHE A 10 -10.84 12.57 -3.35
N GLU A 11 -10.71 12.97 -2.09
CA GLU A 11 -11.13 14.30 -1.63
C GLU A 11 -10.04 15.38 -1.79
N ASN A 12 -8.78 14.98 -2.03
CA ASN A 12 -7.64 15.91 -2.01
C ASN A 12 -6.85 15.92 -3.34
N PRO A 13 -6.62 17.09 -3.98
CA PRO A 13 -5.80 17.22 -5.19
C PRO A 13 -4.34 16.75 -5.02
N GLN A 14 -3.84 16.66 -3.79
CA GLN A 14 -2.51 16.09 -3.51
C GLN A 14 -2.46 14.58 -3.74
N GLU A 15 -3.55 13.84 -3.49
CA GLU A 15 -3.64 12.41 -3.77
C GLU A 15 -3.60 12.13 -5.28
N LEU A 16 -4.20 13.01 -6.09
CA LEU A 16 -4.12 12.93 -7.55
C LEU A 16 -2.70 13.18 -8.07
N LYS A 17 -1.94 14.10 -7.45
CA LYS A 17 -0.52 14.30 -7.81
C LYS A 17 0.34 13.08 -7.47
N ARG A 18 0.00 12.32 -6.43
CA ARG A 18 0.67 11.05 -6.12
C ARG A 18 0.42 10.01 -7.21
N LEU A 19 -0.73 10.09 -7.90
CA LEU A 19 -1.05 9.21 -9.03
C LEU A 19 -0.12 9.42 -10.25
N CYS A 20 0.42 10.62 -10.41
CA CYS A 20 1.30 10.96 -11.53
C CYS A 20 2.79 10.71 -11.23
N HIS A 21 3.13 10.04 -10.12
CA HIS A 21 4.53 9.72 -9.82
C HIS A 21 5.03 8.60 -10.72
N TRP A 22 6.23 8.74 -11.30
CA TRP A 22 6.83 7.76 -12.20
C TRP A 22 6.84 6.33 -11.65
N GLY A 23 7.19 6.17 -10.37
CA GLY A 23 7.19 4.85 -9.73
C GLY A 23 5.81 4.18 -9.71
N LEU A 24 4.74 4.98 -9.57
CA LEU A 24 3.37 4.46 -9.60
C LEU A 24 2.96 4.05 -11.02
N ILE A 25 3.23 4.92 -12.00
CA ILE A 25 2.86 4.67 -13.40
C ILE A 25 3.52 3.38 -13.89
N ILE A 26 4.80 3.19 -13.57
CA ILE A 26 5.54 1.98 -13.94
C ILE A 26 4.94 0.75 -13.25
N ALA A 27 4.66 0.81 -11.95
CA ALA A 27 4.08 -0.32 -11.22
C ALA A 27 2.70 -0.71 -11.74
N LEU A 28 1.81 0.26 -12.00
CA LEU A 28 0.51 0.01 -12.60
C LEU A 28 0.64 -0.57 -14.02
N GLY A 29 1.62 -0.08 -14.81
CA GLY A 29 1.93 -0.63 -16.11
C GLY A 29 2.36 -2.10 -16.06
N VAL A 30 3.25 -2.46 -15.13
CA VAL A 30 3.67 -3.86 -14.92
C VAL A 30 2.50 -4.74 -14.50
N ILE A 31 1.69 -4.29 -13.53
CA ILE A 31 0.50 -5.04 -13.09
C ILE A 31 -0.45 -5.27 -14.26
N ALA A 32 -0.69 -4.24 -15.09
CA ALA A 32 -1.55 -4.33 -16.25
C ALA A 32 -1.02 -5.34 -17.28
N ILE A 33 0.26 -5.21 -17.68
CA ILE A 33 0.88 -6.10 -18.68
C ILE A 33 0.89 -7.56 -18.20
N CYS A 34 1.33 -7.82 -16.98
CA CYS A 34 1.36 -9.18 -16.45
C CYS A 34 -0.04 -9.78 -16.34
N SER A 35 -1.03 -9.00 -15.90
CA SER A 35 -2.41 -9.47 -15.77
C SER A 35 -3.06 -9.74 -17.13
N THR A 36 -2.87 -8.85 -18.11
CA THR A 36 -3.44 -9.02 -19.45
C THR A 36 -2.81 -10.20 -20.17
N MET A 37 -1.49 -10.38 -20.08
CA MET A 37 -0.82 -11.54 -20.66
C MET A 37 -1.31 -12.85 -20.03
N ALA A 38 -1.42 -12.91 -18.69
CA ALA A 38 -1.95 -14.09 -18.01
C ALA A 38 -3.40 -14.41 -18.42
N MET A 39 -4.24 -13.38 -18.61
CA MET A 39 -5.61 -13.56 -19.11
C MET A 39 -5.64 -14.06 -20.55
N ILE A 40 -4.82 -13.48 -21.44
CA ILE A 40 -4.71 -13.88 -22.84
C ILE A 40 -4.26 -15.34 -22.93
N ASP A 41 -3.23 -15.72 -22.20
CA ASP A 41 -2.69 -17.08 -22.19
C ASP A 41 -3.70 -18.09 -21.66
N SER A 42 -4.47 -17.71 -20.63
CA SER A 42 -5.50 -18.58 -20.05
C SER A 42 -6.61 -18.92 -21.06
N VAL A 43 -6.97 -17.96 -21.93
CA VAL A 43 -8.05 -18.09 -22.92
C VAL A 43 -7.59 -18.75 -24.22
N LEU A 44 -6.39 -18.39 -24.70
CA LEU A 44 -5.90 -18.83 -26.00
C LEU A 44 -5.16 -20.17 -25.95
N TRP A 45 -4.36 -20.40 -24.90
CA TRP A 45 -3.39 -21.50 -24.87
C TRP A 45 -3.71 -22.55 -23.82
N TYR A 46 -4.22 -22.15 -22.65
CA TYR A 46 -4.25 -23.04 -21.48
C TYR A 46 -5.56 -23.81 -21.33
N TRP A 47 -6.70 -23.13 -21.16
CA TRP A 47 -7.94 -23.80 -20.82
C TRP A 47 -9.16 -23.15 -21.49
N PRO A 48 -9.87 -23.86 -22.39
CA PRO A 48 -11.07 -23.33 -23.03
C PRO A 48 -12.14 -22.85 -22.04
N LEU A 49 -12.60 -21.62 -22.23
CA LEU A 49 -13.61 -20.93 -21.40
C LEU A 49 -14.96 -21.64 -21.34
N HIS A 50 -15.31 -22.43 -22.35
CA HIS A 50 -16.57 -23.18 -22.42
C HIS A 50 -16.62 -24.36 -21.45
N THR A 51 -15.48 -24.76 -20.88
CA THR A 51 -15.43 -25.74 -19.81
C THR A 51 -15.56 -25.05 -18.45
N THR A 52 -16.27 -25.69 -17.51
CA THR A 52 -16.46 -25.12 -16.16
C THR A 52 -15.14 -24.82 -15.46
N GLY A 53 -14.13 -25.69 -15.58
CA GLY A 53 -12.81 -25.47 -14.99
C GLY A 53 -12.08 -24.26 -15.59
N GLY A 54 -12.15 -24.08 -16.91
CA GLY A 54 -11.60 -22.91 -17.59
C GLY A 54 -12.28 -21.61 -17.15
N SER A 55 -13.62 -21.60 -17.04
CA SER A 55 -14.35 -20.43 -16.53
C SER A 55 -13.96 -20.08 -15.09
N VAL A 56 -13.84 -21.08 -14.21
CA VAL A 56 -13.46 -20.87 -12.81
C VAL A 56 -12.04 -20.33 -12.70
N ASN A 57 -11.09 -20.88 -13.46
CA ASN A 57 -9.71 -20.38 -13.48
C ASN A 57 -9.66 -18.92 -13.96
N PHE A 58 -10.39 -18.59 -15.03
CA PHE A 58 -10.45 -17.22 -15.55
C PHE A 58 -11.02 -16.23 -14.53
N ILE A 59 -12.10 -16.60 -13.85
CA ILE A 59 -12.69 -15.80 -12.76
C ILE A 59 -11.67 -15.62 -11.62
N MET A 60 -10.94 -16.67 -11.26
CA MET A 60 -9.92 -16.59 -10.21
C MET A 60 -8.79 -15.63 -10.59
N LEU A 61 -8.31 -15.66 -11.84
CA LEU A 61 -7.30 -14.73 -12.36
C LEU A 61 -7.77 -13.28 -12.28
N ILE A 62 -9.02 -12.99 -12.68
CA ILE A 62 -9.61 -11.65 -12.54
C ILE A 62 -9.64 -11.23 -11.07
N ASN A 63 -10.08 -12.11 -10.18
CA ASN A 63 -10.13 -11.83 -8.74
C ASN A 63 -8.74 -11.50 -8.17
N TRP A 64 -7.71 -12.23 -8.59
CA TRP A 64 -6.33 -11.94 -8.19
C TRP A 64 -5.85 -10.58 -8.67
N THR A 65 -6.11 -10.21 -9.93
CA THR A 65 -5.79 -8.87 -10.44
C THR A 65 -6.49 -7.78 -9.62
N VAL A 66 -7.77 -7.96 -9.29
CA VAL A 66 -8.52 -7.01 -8.44
C VAL A 66 -7.90 -6.91 -7.05
N MET A 67 -7.56 -8.03 -6.40
CA MET A 67 -6.91 -8.02 -5.09
C MET A 67 -5.53 -7.36 -5.10
N ILE A 68 -4.73 -7.59 -6.15
CA ILE A 68 -3.42 -6.93 -6.31
C ILE A 68 -3.62 -5.42 -6.35
N LEU A 69 -4.51 -4.93 -7.22
CA LEU A 69 -4.80 -3.50 -7.33
C LEU A 69 -5.33 -2.93 -6.02
N TYR A 70 -6.26 -3.62 -5.36
CA TYR A 70 -6.82 -3.19 -4.08
C TYR A 70 -5.74 -3.02 -3.00
N ASN A 71 -4.90 -4.04 -2.80
CA ASN A 71 -3.83 -3.98 -1.80
C ASN A 71 -2.78 -2.94 -2.15
N TYR A 72 -2.48 -2.79 -3.44
CA TYR A 72 -1.54 -1.79 -3.92
C TYR A 72 -2.03 -0.36 -3.66
N PHE A 73 -3.29 -0.07 -3.98
CA PHE A 73 -3.90 1.22 -3.69
C PHE A 73 -4.03 1.48 -2.18
N ASN A 74 -4.36 0.48 -1.38
CA ASN A 74 -4.38 0.63 0.08
C ASN A 74 -2.99 0.99 0.62
N ALA A 75 -1.94 0.28 0.21
CA ALA A 75 -0.56 0.59 0.62
C ALA A 75 -0.15 2.01 0.22
N MET A 76 -0.59 2.46 -0.96
CA MET A 76 -0.33 3.80 -1.44
C MET A 76 -1.10 4.86 -0.63
N PHE A 77 -2.42 4.76 -0.51
CA PHE A 77 -3.23 5.82 0.09
C PHE A 77 -3.12 5.88 1.61
N VAL A 78 -3.09 4.72 2.29
CA VAL A 78 -2.99 4.68 3.76
C VAL A 78 -1.61 5.14 4.23
N GLY A 79 -0.55 4.77 3.51
CA GLY A 79 0.82 5.13 3.86
C GLY A 79 1.31 4.51 5.18
N PRO A 80 2.51 4.89 5.65
CA PRO A 80 3.05 4.39 6.91
C PRO A 80 2.31 4.99 8.11
N GLY A 81 2.28 4.23 9.21
CA GLY A 81 1.88 4.76 10.51
C GLY A 81 2.74 5.94 10.93
N PHE A 82 2.29 6.69 11.94
CA PHE A 82 3.03 7.82 12.48
C PHE A 82 3.05 7.78 13.99
N VAL A 83 4.15 8.24 14.58
CA VAL A 83 4.27 8.41 16.02
C VAL A 83 3.52 9.69 16.42
N PRO A 84 2.67 9.66 17.47
CA PRO A 84 1.96 10.86 17.92
C PRO A 84 2.94 11.96 18.35
N LEU A 85 2.58 13.21 18.06
CA LEU A 85 3.38 14.38 18.44
C LEU A 85 3.57 14.41 19.96
N GLY A 86 4.82 14.60 20.40
CA GLY A 86 5.16 14.63 21.81
C GLY A 86 5.16 13.26 22.49
N TRP A 87 5.24 12.16 21.73
CA TRP A 87 5.43 10.82 22.30
C TRP A 87 6.60 10.81 23.29
N LYS A 88 6.35 10.20 24.45
CA LYS A 88 7.31 9.98 25.52
C LYS A 88 7.09 8.57 26.09
N PRO A 89 8.14 7.94 26.65
CA PRO A 89 7.96 6.68 27.36
C PRO A 89 7.00 6.86 28.55
N LYS A 90 6.27 5.80 28.90
CA LYS A 90 5.35 5.81 30.05
C LYS A 90 6.10 6.07 31.36
N ASN A 91 7.27 5.48 31.51
CA ASN A 91 8.19 5.79 32.59
C ASN A 91 9.23 6.79 32.09
N SER A 92 9.35 7.95 32.75
CA SER A 92 10.32 8.98 32.38
C SER A 92 11.76 8.50 32.50
N GLN A 93 12.06 7.52 33.35
CA GLN A 93 13.41 6.96 33.50
C GLN A 93 13.89 6.22 32.23
N ASP A 94 12.96 5.68 31.44
CA ASP A 94 13.29 4.95 30.22
C ASP A 94 13.85 5.86 29.12
N SER A 95 13.72 7.20 29.27
CA SER A 95 14.28 8.15 28.30
C SER A 95 15.79 8.04 28.13
N VAL A 96 16.49 7.51 29.15
CA VAL A 96 17.94 7.28 29.11
C VAL A 96 18.32 6.22 28.06
N TYR A 97 17.42 5.27 27.78
CA TYR A 97 17.64 4.22 26.77
C TYR A 97 17.20 4.63 25.37
N LEU A 98 16.56 5.80 25.23
CA LEU A 98 15.96 6.26 23.98
C LEU A 98 16.84 7.29 23.29
N GLN A 99 16.98 7.14 21.97
CA GLN A 99 17.68 8.12 21.14
C GLN A 99 16.81 9.37 20.96
N TYR A 100 17.40 10.56 21.12
CA TYR A 100 16.73 11.84 20.85
C TYR A 100 17.11 12.39 19.48
N CYS A 101 16.12 12.72 18.65
CA CYS A 101 16.37 13.38 17.37
C CYS A 101 16.22 14.89 17.49
N LYS A 102 17.29 15.62 17.16
CA LYS A 102 17.32 17.10 17.14
C LYS A 102 16.50 17.71 15.99
N VAL A 103 16.21 16.96 14.92
CA VAL A 103 15.39 17.47 13.81
C VAL A 103 13.91 17.44 14.19
N CYS A 104 13.44 16.34 14.76
CA CYS A 104 12.06 16.20 15.21
C CYS A 104 11.79 16.73 16.61
N GLN A 105 12.84 17.05 17.37
CA GLN A 105 12.76 17.49 18.78
C GLN A 105 11.93 16.52 19.66
N ALA A 106 12.17 15.21 19.47
CA ALA A 106 11.43 14.16 20.16
C ALA A 106 12.29 12.90 20.38
N TYR A 107 11.91 12.09 21.37
CA TYR A 107 12.47 10.76 21.58
C TYR A 107 11.97 9.79 20.51
N LYS A 108 12.88 8.95 20.02
CA LYS A 108 12.57 7.88 19.07
C LYS A 108 11.75 6.79 19.75
N ALA A 109 10.51 6.57 19.32
CA ALA A 109 9.72 5.45 19.80
C ALA A 109 10.34 4.10 19.37
N PRO A 110 10.20 3.03 20.17
CA PRO A 110 10.69 1.71 19.78
C PRO A 110 10.16 1.27 18.40
N ARG A 111 11.04 0.75 17.54
CA ARG A 111 10.77 0.36 16.14
C ARG A 111 10.40 1.50 15.18
N SER A 112 10.34 2.76 15.64
CA SER A 112 10.10 3.91 14.74
C SER A 112 11.39 4.44 14.13
N HIS A 113 11.30 5.04 12.96
CA HIS A 113 12.41 5.66 12.23
C HIS A 113 12.01 7.05 11.70
N HIS A 114 12.97 7.97 11.66
CA HIS A 114 12.71 9.28 11.05
C HIS A 114 12.73 9.15 9.53
N CYS A 115 11.60 9.42 8.88
CA CYS A 115 11.53 9.50 7.43
C CYS A 115 11.81 10.94 7.00
N ARG A 116 12.97 11.18 6.36
CA ARG A 116 13.34 12.50 5.82
C ARG A 116 12.33 13.04 4.82
N LYS A 117 11.69 12.16 4.02
CA LYS A 117 10.73 12.55 2.98
C LYS A 117 9.37 12.94 3.56
N CYS A 118 8.94 12.28 4.63
CA CYS A 118 7.72 12.63 5.37
C CYS A 118 7.96 13.68 6.46
N ASN A 119 9.21 14.00 6.76
CA ASN A 119 9.66 14.88 7.84
C ASN A 119 9.05 14.55 9.22
N ARG A 120 8.87 13.25 9.51
CA ARG A 120 8.26 12.75 10.75
C ARG A 120 8.72 11.34 11.08
N TYR A 121 8.46 10.90 12.31
CA TYR A 121 8.67 9.51 12.73
C TYR A 121 7.55 8.61 12.20
N VAL A 122 7.96 7.50 11.58
CA VAL A 122 7.13 6.41 11.06
C VAL A 122 7.50 5.10 11.72
#